data_AF-A0A7H4MZ56-F1
#
_entry.id   AF-A0A7H4MZ56-F1
#
_cell.length_a   1.000
_cell.length_b   1.000
_cell.length_c   1.000
_cell.angle_alpha   90.00
_cell.angle_beta   90.00
_cell.angle_gamma   90.00
#
_symmetry.space_group_name_H-M   'P 1'
#
loop_
_entity.id
_entity.type
_entity.pdbx_description
1 polymer ?
#
loop_
_entity_poly.entity_id
_entity_poly.type
_entity_poly.pdbx_seq_one_letter_code
_entity_poly.pdbx_strand_id
1 'polypeptide(L)'
;MSKNNSVAYLLPELCGLSAAAEILGDRWVLLILREAFYGVTRFETIRSHTKMPKQTLANRLKKMTELGLLSKTPYQEEGVRERYEYILTPKKAAAWRRTCFPLMAWGHKNILHDEPHIALVDKESGTSSTMHL
;
A
#
# COMPACT_ATOMS: atom_id res chain seq x y z
N MET A 1 33.47 -31.56 12.18
CA MET A 1 32.61 -30.53 12.81
C MET A 1 33.17 -29.16 12.47
N SER A 2 32.56 -28.43 11.54
CA SER A 2 32.82 -27.00 11.32
C SER A 2 31.47 -26.34 11.07
N LYS A 3 30.88 -25.75 12.12
CA LYS A 3 29.72 -24.89 12.00
C LYS A 3 30.23 -23.46 11.80
N ASN A 4 30.78 -23.18 10.63
CA ASN A 4 31.06 -21.81 10.25
C ASN A 4 29.80 -21.24 9.62
N ASN A 5 28.83 -20.87 10.47
CA ASN A 5 27.55 -20.29 10.06
C ASN A 5 27.46 -18.84 10.55
N SER A 6 28.53 -18.06 10.32
CA SER A 6 28.50 -16.62 10.46
C SER A 6 27.71 -16.03 9.31
N VAL A 7 26.38 -16.08 9.42
CA VAL A 7 25.53 -15.17 8.65
C VAL A 7 25.98 -13.76 9.03
N ALA A 8 26.65 -13.06 8.12
CA ALA A 8 27.00 -11.67 8.33
C ALA A 8 25.70 -10.90 8.56
N TYR A 9 25.48 -10.42 9.80
CA TYR A 9 24.32 -9.60 10.10
C TYR A 9 24.38 -8.36 9.19
N LEU A 10 23.36 -8.20 8.34
CA LEU A 10 23.22 -7.01 7.51
C LEU A 10 22.98 -5.81 8.43
N LEU A 11 23.84 -4.81 8.35
CA LEU A 11 23.63 -3.55 9.07
C LEU A 11 22.24 -2.97 8.70
N PRO A 12 21.46 -2.44 9.67
CA PRO A 12 20.11 -1.93 9.40
C PRO A 12 20.02 -0.94 8.24
N GLU A 13 21.06 -0.13 8.03
CA GLU A 13 21.16 0.89 6.98
C GLU A 13 21.28 0.29 5.57
N LEU A 14 21.76 -0.96 5.47
CA LEU A 14 21.85 -1.73 4.23
C LEU A 14 20.64 -2.67 4.06
N CYS A 15 19.75 -2.72 5.05
CA CYS A 15 18.60 -3.60 5.07
C CYS A 15 17.39 -2.98 4.38
N GLY A 16 17.06 -3.47 3.19
CA GLY A 16 15.88 -3.02 2.44
C GLY A 16 14.56 -3.21 3.19
N LEU A 17 14.48 -4.21 4.10
CA LEU A 17 13.33 -4.39 4.98
C LEU A 17 13.21 -3.25 6.01
N SER A 18 14.33 -2.86 6.62
CA SER A 18 14.39 -1.74 7.57
C SER A 18 13.99 -0.42 6.87
N ALA A 19 14.60 -0.13 5.72
CA ALA A 19 14.27 1.04 4.92
C ALA A 19 12.79 1.06 4.49
N ALA A 20 12.23 -0.09 4.11
CA ALA A 20 10.80 -0.18 3.80
C ALA A 20 9.92 0.04 5.04
N ALA A 21 10.32 -0.46 6.22
CA ALA A 21 9.57 -0.35 7.46
C ALA A 21 9.41 1.11 7.94
N GLU A 22 10.34 2.00 7.62
CA GLU A 22 10.20 3.45 7.91
C GLU A 22 8.98 4.10 7.24
N ILE A 23 8.49 3.48 6.16
CA ILE A 23 7.33 3.95 5.40
C ILE A 23 6.14 3.01 5.63
N LEU A 24 6.33 1.71 5.39
CA LEU A 24 5.30 0.68 5.42
C LEU A 24 4.92 0.23 6.83
N GLY A 25 5.74 0.54 7.85
CA GLY A 25 5.40 0.30 9.25
C GLY A 25 4.27 1.18 9.76
N ASP A 26 3.91 2.24 9.02
CA ASP A 26 2.74 3.05 9.32
C ASP A 26 1.46 2.43 8.71
N ARG A 27 0.56 1.96 9.58
CA ARG A 27 -0.73 1.40 9.20
C ARG A 27 -1.51 2.28 8.22
N TRP A 28 -1.48 3.61 8.38
CA TRP A 28 -2.25 4.52 7.53
C TRP A 28 -1.68 4.58 6.12
N VAL A 29 -0.36 4.49 5.96
CA VAL A 29 0.28 4.43 4.64
C VAL A 29 -0.17 3.17 3.91
N LEU A 30 -0.19 2.01 4.57
CA LEU A 30 -0.66 0.75 3.99
C LEU A 30 -2.13 0.85 3.52
N LEU A 31 -3.00 1.45 4.34
CA LEU A 31 -4.41 1.63 4.00
C LEU A 31 -4.60 2.61 2.83
N ILE A 32 -3.87 3.72 2.78
CA ILE A 32 -3.93 4.65 1.63
C ILE A 32 -3.45 3.96 0.36
N LEU A 33 -2.32 3.22 0.41
CA LEU A 33 -1.81 2.50 -0.75
C LEU A 33 -2.79 1.44 -1.24
N ARG A 34 -3.49 0.76 -0.33
CA ARG A 34 -4.57 -0.18 -0.67
C ARG A 34 -5.70 0.50 -1.44
N GLU A 35 -6.24 1.60 -0.91
CA GLU A 35 -7.33 2.33 -1.58
C GLU A 35 -6.90 2.90 -2.94
N ALA A 36 -5.70 3.49 -3.01
CA ALA A 36 -5.15 4.01 -4.25
C ALA A 36 -4.92 2.90 -5.29
N PHE A 37 -4.51 1.71 -4.85
CA PHE A 37 -4.39 0.54 -5.71
C PHE A 37 -5.74 0.03 -6.24
N TYR A 38 -6.83 0.21 -5.48
CA TYR A 38 -8.20 -0.04 -5.96
C TYR A 38 -8.75 1.07 -6.87
N GLY A 39 -7.95 2.10 -7.15
CA GLY A 39 -8.35 3.23 -8.00
C GLY A 39 -9.07 4.35 -7.25
N VAL A 40 -9.09 4.34 -5.92
CA VAL A 40 -9.64 5.46 -5.13
C VAL A 40 -8.63 6.60 -5.12
N THR A 41 -8.99 7.73 -5.74
CA THR A 41 -8.08 8.88 -5.87
C THR A 41 -8.50 10.10 -5.05
N ARG A 42 -9.76 10.18 -4.63
CA ARG A 42 -10.35 11.37 -3.99
C ARG A 42 -10.19 11.36 -2.47
N PHE A 43 -9.77 12.48 -1.89
CA PHE A 43 -9.49 12.63 -0.45
C PHE A 43 -10.63 12.11 0.44
N GLU A 44 -11.86 12.52 0.16
CA GLU A 44 -13.00 12.21 1.05
C GLU A 44 -13.38 10.72 0.99
N THR A 45 -13.23 10.08 -0.17
CA THR A 45 -13.44 8.64 -0.33
C THR A 45 -12.35 7.84 0.40
N ILE A 46 -11.08 8.25 0.27
CA ILE A 46 -9.99 7.63 1.04
C ILE A 46 -10.28 7.76 2.54
N ARG A 47 -10.70 8.95 3.00
CA ARG A 47 -11.04 9.19 4.41
C ARG A 47 -12.20 8.31 4.88
N SER A 48 -13.26 8.18 4.08
CA SER A 48 -14.45 7.43 4.46
C SER A 48 -14.20 5.93 4.52
N HIS A 49 -13.36 5.39 3.63
CA HIS A 49 -12.95 3.98 3.60
C HIS A 49 -11.99 3.64 4.73
N THR A 50 -11.00 4.50 4.98
CA THR A 50 -9.96 4.26 5.99
C THR A 50 -10.35 4.68 7.40
N LYS A 51 -11.45 5.45 7.55
CA LYS A 51 -11.92 6.06 8.81
C LYS A 51 -10.87 6.93 9.50
N MET A 52 -9.92 7.45 8.73
CA MET A 52 -8.79 8.21 9.27
C MET A 52 -9.20 9.64 9.65
N PRO A 53 -8.63 10.21 10.73
CA PRO A 53 -8.77 11.64 11.01
C PRO A 53 -8.26 12.48 9.83
N LYS A 54 -8.98 13.56 9.52
CA LYS A 54 -8.69 14.42 8.36
C LYS A 54 -7.24 14.93 8.35
N GLN A 55 -6.75 15.41 9.49
CA GLN A 55 -5.39 15.93 9.62
C GLN A 55 -4.34 14.84 9.40
N THR A 56 -4.55 13.64 9.95
CA THR A 56 -3.68 12.48 9.73
C THR A 56 -3.62 12.12 8.24
N LEU A 57 -4.77 12.04 7.56
CA LEU A 57 -4.82 11.75 6.13
C LEU A 57 -4.08 12.79 5.31
N ALA A 58 -4.31 14.08 5.58
CA ALA A 58 -3.61 15.16 4.89
C ALA A 58 -2.08 15.06 5.04
N ASN A 59 -1.60 14.80 6.26
CA ASN A 59 -0.17 14.65 6.54
C ASN A 59 0.44 13.43 5.82
N ARG A 60 -0.29 12.30 5.78
CA ARG A 60 0.18 11.09 5.10
C ARG A 60 0.19 11.25 3.59
N LEU A 61 -0.87 11.80 3.00
CA LEU A 61 -0.90 12.08 1.57
C LEU A 61 0.23 13.04 1.17
N LYS A 62 0.49 14.08 1.95
CA LYS A 62 1.64 14.98 1.72
C LYS A 62 2.96 14.22 1.70
N LYS A 63 3.26 13.44 2.76
CA LYS A 63 4.49 12.64 2.84
C LYS A 63 4.60 11.64 1.68
N MET A 64 3.52 10.97 1.33
CA MET A 64 3.50 9.99 0.23
C MET A 64 3.69 10.64 -1.14
N THR A 65 3.21 11.87 -1.34
CA THR A 65 3.49 12.66 -2.55
C THR A 65 4.95 13.11 -2.60
N GLU A 66 5.51 13.58 -1.51
CA GLU A 66 6.94 13.97 -1.41
C GLU A 66 7.87 12.79 -1.69
N LEU A 67 7.50 11.58 -1.27
CA LEU A 67 8.24 10.33 -1.54
C LEU A 67 8.00 9.75 -2.94
N GLY A 68 7.19 10.40 -3.78
CA GLY A 68 6.85 9.92 -5.12
C GLY A 68 6.05 8.61 -5.15
N LEU A 69 5.38 8.26 -4.04
CA LEU A 69 4.45 7.13 -3.99
C LEU A 69 3.15 7.50 -4.69
N LEU A 70 2.66 8.72 -4.47
CA LEU A 70 1.44 9.24 -5.06
C LEU A 70 1.73 10.51 -5.89
N SER A 71 1.13 10.64 -7.06
CA SER A 71 1.03 11.92 -7.76
C SER A 71 -0.18 12.70 -7.24
N LYS A 72 0.00 14.00 -6.97
CA LYS A 72 -1.09 14.91 -6.60
C LYS A 72 -1.47 15.75 -7.82
N THR A 73 -2.65 15.52 -8.36
CA THR A 73 -3.12 16.15 -9.60
C THR A 73 -4.32 17.04 -9.32
N PRO A 74 -4.33 18.33 -9.72
CA PRO A 74 -5.51 19.17 -9.59
C PRO A 74 -6.61 18.67 -10.52
N TYR A 75 -7.85 18.81 -10.09
CA TYR A 75 -9.04 18.64 -10.93
C TYR A 75 -10.06 19.70 -10.55
N GLN A 76 -10.87 20.08 -11.53
CA GLN A 76 -11.94 21.03 -11.34
C GLN A 76 -13.15 20.55 -12.15
N GLU A 77 -14.20 20.20 -11.43
CA GLU A 77 -15.53 20.00 -12.03
C GLU A 77 -16.14 21.39 -12.32
N GLU A 78 -16.92 21.50 -13.39
CA GLU A 78 -17.52 22.77 -13.81
C GLU A 78 -18.35 23.40 -12.67
N GLY A 79 -18.10 24.67 -12.38
CA GLY A 79 -18.77 25.40 -11.29
C GLY A 79 -18.31 25.04 -9.86
N VAL A 80 -17.33 24.15 -9.69
CA VAL A 80 -16.81 23.75 -8.37
C VAL A 80 -15.39 24.30 -8.16
N ARG A 81 -15.02 24.55 -6.89
CA ARG A 81 -13.63 24.88 -6.51
C ARG A 81 -12.64 23.80 -6.97
N GLU A 82 -11.41 24.21 -7.28
CA GLU A 82 -10.29 23.28 -7.53
C GLU A 82 -10.12 22.30 -6.35
N ARG A 83 -9.95 21.03 -6.68
CA ARG A 83 -9.67 19.94 -5.75
C ARG A 83 -8.48 19.14 -6.26
N TYR A 84 -8.04 18.16 -5.48
CA TYR A 84 -6.90 17.31 -5.84
C TYR A 84 -7.26 15.83 -5.75
N GLU A 85 -6.71 15.08 -6.70
CA GLU A 85 -6.69 13.63 -6.70
C GLU A 85 -5.29 13.11 -6.39
N TYR A 86 -5.22 11.93 -5.78
CA TYR A 86 -4.00 11.27 -5.33
C TYR A 86 -3.88 9.92 -6.02
N ILE A 87 -2.98 9.82 -6.99
CA ILE A 87 -2.88 8.67 -7.90
C ILE A 87 -1.62 7.88 -7.59
N LEU A 88 -1.74 6.57 -7.37
CA LEU A 88 -0.58 5.69 -7.19
C LEU A 88 0.31 5.72 -8.43
N THR A 89 1.60 6.04 -8.27
CA THR A 89 2.47 6.17 -9.44
C THR A 89 2.68 4.81 -10.12
N PRO A 90 2.72 4.73 -11.47
CA PRO A 90 2.75 3.44 -12.17
C PRO A 90 3.90 2.51 -11.74
N LYS A 91 5.10 3.09 -11.55
CA LYS A 91 6.29 2.36 -11.07
C LYS A 91 6.05 1.74 -9.69
N LYS A 92 5.37 2.47 -8.80
CA LYS A 92 5.11 2.03 -7.43
C LYS A 92 3.92 1.08 -7.36
N ALA A 93 2.93 1.22 -8.23
CA ALA A 93 1.80 0.29 -8.33
C ALA A 93 2.24 -1.15 -8.64
N ALA A 94 3.15 -1.32 -9.60
CA ALA A 94 3.66 -2.65 -9.96
C ALA A 94 4.47 -3.32 -8.83
N ALA A 95 5.23 -2.53 -8.06
CA ALA A 95 5.95 -3.02 -6.89
C ALA A 95 4.98 -3.34 -5.74
N TRP A 96 4.07 -2.41 -5.45
CA TRP A 96 3.08 -2.53 -4.38
C TRP A 96 2.20 -3.77 -4.54
N ARG A 97 1.78 -4.08 -5.76
CA ARG A 97 1.03 -5.31 -6.06
C ARG A 97 1.74 -6.57 -5.56
N ARG A 98 3.06 -6.67 -5.75
CA ARG A 98 3.85 -7.85 -5.34
C ARG A 98 4.08 -7.89 -3.83
N THR A 99 4.01 -6.75 -3.14
CA THR A 99 4.25 -6.64 -1.69
C THR A 99 2.97 -6.76 -0.88
N CYS A 100 1.87 -6.18 -1.34
CA CYS A 100 0.62 -6.06 -0.60
C CYS A 100 -0.05 -7.42 -0.41
N PHE A 101 -0.12 -8.28 -1.45
CA PHE A 101 -0.83 -9.56 -1.34
C PHE A 101 -0.20 -10.54 -0.35
N PRO A 102 1.12 -10.80 -0.37
CA PRO A 102 1.73 -11.67 0.65
C PRO A 102 1.53 -11.13 2.07
N LEU A 103 1.60 -9.80 2.25
CA LEU A 103 1.38 -9.18 3.56
C LEU A 103 -0.06 -9.35 4.03
N MET A 104 -1.05 -9.18 3.15
CA MET A 104 -2.46 -9.41 3.47
C MET A 104 -2.73 -10.89 3.78
N ALA A 105 -2.22 -11.81 2.95
CA ALA A 105 -2.39 -13.24 3.17
C ALA A 105 -1.77 -13.70 4.50
N TRP A 106 -0.58 -13.18 4.84
CA TRP A 106 0.05 -13.45 6.13
C TRP A 106 -0.80 -12.92 7.29
N GLY A 107 -1.33 -11.71 7.18
CA GLY A 107 -2.21 -11.11 8.21
C GLY A 107 -3.49 -11.90 8.42
N HIS A 108 -4.14 -12.31 7.34
CA HIS A 108 -5.32 -13.18 7.37
C HIS A 108 -5.00 -14.51 8.07
N LYS A 109 -3.98 -15.23 7.61
CA LYS A 109 -3.61 -16.55 8.14
C LYS A 109 -3.16 -16.53 9.61
N ASN A 110 -2.34 -15.55 9.99
CA ASN A 110 -1.60 -15.58 11.26
C ASN A 110 -2.13 -14.63 12.34
N ILE A 111 -2.97 -13.65 11.99
CA ILE A 111 -3.47 -12.64 12.93
C ILE A 111 -4.99 -12.69 13.03
N LEU A 112 -5.69 -12.72 11.89
CA LEU A 112 -7.16 -12.78 11.87
C LEU A 112 -7.71 -14.21 11.94
N HIS A 113 -6.90 -15.20 11.54
CA HIS A 113 -7.27 -16.61 11.45
C HIS A 113 -8.52 -16.87 10.58
N ASP A 114 -8.63 -16.13 9.46
CA ASP A 114 -9.71 -16.24 8.47
C ASP A 114 -9.17 -16.22 7.03
N GLU A 115 -10.04 -16.51 6.06
CA GLU A 115 -9.69 -16.48 4.64
C GLU A 115 -9.64 -15.03 4.10
N PRO A 116 -8.70 -14.70 3.20
CA PRO A 116 -8.63 -13.37 2.60
C PRO A 116 -9.95 -12.95 1.97
N HIS A 117 -10.46 -11.79 2.36
CA HIS A 117 -11.72 -11.27 1.81
C HIS A 117 -11.62 -10.76 0.37
N ILE A 118 -10.45 -10.87 -0.26
CA ILE A 118 -10.16 -10.36 -1.60
C ILE A 118 -9.47 -11.44 -2.40
N ALA A 119 -10.12 -11.85 -3.50
CA ALA A 119 -9.53 -12.76 -4.47
C ALA A 119 -8.94 -11.97 -5.65
N LEU A 120 -7.78 -12.41 -6.13
CA LEU A 120 -7.21 -11.93 -7.37
C LEU A 120 -7.85 -12.67 -8.52
N VAL A 121 -8.60 -11.95 -9.35
CA VAL A 121 -9.10 -12.49 -10.61
C VAL A 121 -8.15 -12.07 -11.70
N ASP A 122 -7.61 -13.04 -12.43
CA ASP A 122 -6.87 -12.76 -13.64
C ASP A 122 -7.80 -12.13 -14.69
N LYS A 123 -7.41 -10.98 -15.24
CA LYS A 123 -8.28 -10.13 -16.05
C LYS A 123 -8.60 -10.76 -17.42
N GLU A 124 -7.74 -11.63 -17.92
CA GLU A 124 -7.88 -12.25 -19.24
C GLU A 124 -8.63 -13.59 -19.18
N SER A 125 -8.38 -14.38 -18.14
CA SER A 125 -9.00 -15.70 -17.97
C SER A 125 -10.27 -15.70 -17.10
N GLY A 126 -10.53 -14.62 -16.35
CA GLY A 126 -11.64 -14.56 -15.39
C GLY A 126 -11.49 -15.54 -14.21
N THR A 127 -10.35 -16.20 -14.10
CA THR A 127 -10.10 -17.20 -13.05
C THR A 127 -9.73 -16.48 -11.77
N SER A 128 -10.53 -16.69 -10.73
CA SER A 128 -10.19 -16.29 -9.37
C SER A 128 -9.07 -17.19 -8.90
N SER A 129 -7.83 -16.72 -8.97
CA SER A 129 -6.74 -17.38 -8.27
C SER A 129 -6.91 -17.01 -6.81
N THR A 130 -7.70 -17.81 -6.09
CA THR A 130 -7.59 -17.87 -4.64
C THR A 130 -6.16 -18.29 -4.36
N MET A 131 -5.33 -17.33 -3.92
CA MET A 131 -3.93 -17.59 -3.63
C MET A 131 -3.88 -18.40 -2.35
N HIS A 132 -4.17 -19.71 -2.45
CA HIS A 132 -3.88 -20.67 -1.41
C HIS A 132 -2.35 -20.79 -1.35
N LEU A 133 -1.76 -20.20 -0.31
CA LEU A 133 -0.37 -20.43 0.08
C LEU A 133 -0.23 -21.77 0.78
#